data_AF-A0A5C5YAR2-F1
#
_entry.id   AF-A0A5C5YAR2-F1
#
_cell.length_a   1.000
_cell.length_b   1.000
_cell.length_c   1.000
_cell.angle_alpha   90.00
_cell.angle_beta   90.00
_cell.angle_gamma   90.00
#
_symmetry.space_group_name_H-M   'P 1'
#
loop_
_entity.id
_entity.type
_entity.pdbx_description
1 polymer ?
#
loop_
_entity_poly.entity_id
_entity_poly.type
_entity_poly.pdbx_seq_one_letter_code
_entity_poly.pdbx_strand_id
1 'polypeptide(L)'
;MILHNDDFNGFLFVAESIVKVFGYEPEKAIKLMLRAHETGRSCVWSGMREHAELKADQLRSCGGDPEQAHQNALPLRVTTEPMPA
;
A
#
# COMPACT_ATOMS: atom_id res chain seq x y z
N MET A 1 6.10 -0.97 -7.85
CA MET A 1 4.81 -0.60 -7.24
C MET A 1 5.07 0.32 -6.07
N ILE A 2 4.46 1.49 -6.14
CA ILE A 2 4.60 2.56 -5.17
C ILE A 2 3.26 2.73 -4.44
N LEU A 3 3.29 2.67 -3.12
CA LEU A 3 2.20 3.05 -2.23
C LEU A 3 2.31 4.54 -1.96
N HIS A 4 1.22 5.28 -2.10
CA HIS A 4 1.15 6.70 -1.75
C HIS A 4 0.54 6.83 -0.35
N ASN A 5 1.04 7.77 0.44
CA ASN A 5 0.39 8.12 1.71
C ASN A 5 -1.00 8.69 1.45
N ASP A 6 -1.90 8.39 2.36
CA ASP A 6 -3.18 9.07 2.51
C ASP A 6 -3.42 9.33 4.00
N ASP A 7 -4.17 10.38 4.32
CA ASP A 7 -4.39 10.82 5.70
C ASP A 7 -5.66 10.18 6.33
N PHE A 8 -6.28 9.20 5.65
CA PHE A 8 -7.59 8.65 6.00
C PHE A 8 -7.56 7.17 6.39
N ASN A 9 -6.60 6.39 5.91
CA ASN A 9 -6.46 4.98 6.27
C ASN A 9 -5.58 4.83 7.51
N GLY A 10 -6.00 3.98 8.45
CA GLY A 10 -5.22 3.71 9.66
C GLY A 10 -3.91 2.98 9.34
N PHE A 11 -2.86 3.30 10.10
CA PHE A 11 -1.54 2.67 9.94
C PHE A 11 -1.57 1.14 10.01
N LEU A 12 -2.38 0.59 10.94
CA LEU A 12 -2.53 -0.84 11.11
C LEU A 12 -3.22 -1.47 9.89
N PHE A 13 -4.31 -0.87 9.42
CA PHE A 13 -5.02 -1.31 8.21
C PHE A 13 -4.11 -1.32 6.97
N VAL A 14 -3.30 -0.28 6.79
CA VAL A 14 -2.32 -0.19 5.70
C VAL A 14 -1.29 -1.32 5.82
N ALA A 15 -0.73 -1.53 7.01
CA ALA A 15 0.26 -2.58 7.25
C ALA A 15 -0.33 -3.99 7.03
N GLU A 16 -1.53 -4.27 7.53
CA GLU A 16 -2.23 -5.55 7.33
C GLU A 16 -2.56 -5.79 5.85
N SER A 17 -2.97 -4.75 5.12
CA SER A 17 -3.20 -4.83 3.67
C SER A 17 -1.92 -5.21 2.91
N ILE A 18 -0.78 -4.64 3.31
CA ILE A 18 0.54 -4.99 2.74
C ILE A 18 0.89 -6.45 3.09
N VAL A 19 0.71 -6.89 4.35
CA VAL A 19 0.96 -8.29 4.74
C VAL A 19 0.09 -9.25 3.94
N LYS A 20 -1.20 -8.94 3.79
CA LYS A 20 -2.18 -9.78 3.09
C LYS A 20 -1.87 -9.95 1.60
N VAL A 21 -1.45 -8.88 0.91
CA VAL A 21 -1.18 -8.92 -0.54
C VAL A 21 0.24 -9.42 -0.85
N PHE A 22 1.21 -9.09 -0.01
CA PHE A 22 2.63 -9.39 -0.29
C PHE A 22 3.18 -10.58 0.50
N GLY A 23 2.51 -11.02 1.56
CA GLY A 23 2.99 -12.07 2.47
C GLY A 23 4.25 -11.65 3.23
N TYR A 24 4.44 -10.35 3.47
CA TYR A 24 5.60 -9.85 4.22
C TYR A 24 5.42 -10.04 5.71
N GLU A 25 6.55 -10.06 6.43
CA GLU A 25 6.53 -9.96 7.89
C GLU A 25 5.91 -8.63 8.33
N PRO A 26 5.15 -8.62 9.43
CA PRO A 26 4.46 -7.42 9.91
C PRO A 26 5.42 -6.25 10.15
N GLU A 27 6.62 -6.51 10.69
CA GLU A 27 7.64 -5.47 10.89
C GLU A 27 8.07 -4.79 9.58
N LYS A 28 8.16 -5.57 8.50
CA LYS A 28 8.50 -5.03 7.18
C LYS A 28 7.36 -4.20 6.61
N ALA A 29 6.12 -4.66 6.76
CA ALA A 29 4.94 -3.91 6.33
C ALA A 29 4.82 -2.57 7.07
N ILE A 30 5.05 -2.57 8.38
CA ILE A 30 5.07 -1.35 9.21
C ILE A 30 6.14 -0.38 8.73
N LYS A 31 7.38 -0.85 8.47
CA LYS A 31 8.46 0.00 7.93
C LYS A 31 8.12 0.61 6.57
N LEU A 32 7.49 -0.17 5.69
CA LEU A 32 7.08 0.28 4.36
C LEU A 32 5.97 1.33 4.41
N MET A 33 4.99 1.11 5.28
CA MET A 33 3.90 2.04 5.56
C MET A 33 4.44 3.35 6.17
N LEU A 34 5.30 3.26 7.19
CA LEU A 34 5.94 4.44 7.82
C LEU A 34 6.71 5.26 6.79
N ARG A 35 7.49 4.59 5.94
CA ARG A 35 8.18 5.28 4.84
C ARG A 35 7.19 6.02 3.93
N ALA A 36 6.04 5.42 3.60
CA ALA A 36 5.03 6.10 2.79
C ALA A 36 4.53 7.34 3.52
N HIS A 37 4.20 7.22 4.80
CA HIS A 37 3.75 8.31 5.64
C HIS A 37 4.75 9.47 5.71
N GLU A 38 6.02 9.18 6.00
CA GLU A 38 7.05 10.20 6.18
C GLU A 38 7.47 10.87 4.87
N THR A 39 7.47 10.13 3.76
CA THR A 39 8.01 10.63 2.47
C THR A 39 6.94 10.89 1.42
N GLY A 40 5.66 10.68 1.76
CA GLY A 40 4.51 10.73 0.86
C GLY A 40 4.35 9.51 -0.04
N ARG A 41 5.39 8.67 -0.22
CA ARG A 41 5.35 7.47 -1.06
C ARG A 41 6.38 6.41 -0.69
N SER A 42 6.08 5.13 -0.90
CA SER A 42 6.99 4.03 -0.58
C SER A 42 6.98 2.95 -1.65
N CYS A 43 8.16 2.48 -2.05
CA CYS A 43 8.27 1.31 -2.91
C CYS A 43 8.02 0.04 -2.10
N VAL A 44 6.82 -0.52 -2.25
CA VAL A 44 6.38 -1.71 -1.51
C VAL A 44 6.69 -3.00 -2.26
N TRP A 45 6.84 -2.94 -3.58
CA TRP A 45 7.19 -4.12 -4.39
C TRP A 45 7.86 -3.74 -5.70
N SER A 46 8.81 -4.54 -6.16
CA SER A 46 9.53 -4.38 -7.43
C SER A 46 9.63 -5.71 -8.17
N GLY A 47 9.50 -5.67 -9.50
CA GLY A 47 9.60 -6.84 -10.37
C GLY A 47 8.90 -6.59 -11.71
N MET A 48 8.46 -7.65 -12.37
CA MET A 48 7.75 -7.57 -13.66
C MET A 48 6.48 -6.72 -13.55
N ARG A 49 6.23 -5.91 -14.60
CA ARG A 49 5.09 -4.98 -14.66
C ARG A 49 3.75 -5.67 -14.45
N GLU A 50 3.55 -6.83 -15.08
CA GLU A 50 2.30 -7.61 -14.99
C GLU A 50 1.99 -8.02 -13.54
N HIS A 51 2.99 -8.49 -12.80
CA HIS A 51 2.85 -8.80 -11.37
C HIS A 51 2.60 -7.54 -10.53
N ALA A 52 3.21 -6.40 -10.89
CA ALA A 52 2.97 -5.14 -10.20
C ALA A 52 1.52 -4.69 -10.37
N GLU A 53 0.97 -4.81 -11.57
CA GLU A 53 -0.41 -4.45 -11.90
C GLU A 53 -1.41 -5.36 -11.17
N LEU A 54 -1.18 -6.68 -11.17
CA LEU A 54 -2.01 -7.63 -10.43
C LEU A 54 -2.03 -7.32 -8.92
N LYS A 55 -0.86 -7.10 -8.32
CA LYS A 55 -0.77 -6.81 -6.87
C LYS A 55 -1.36 -5.45 -6.51
N ALA A 56 -1.22 -4.45 -7.38
CA ALA A 56 -1.88 -3.16 -7.21
C ALA A 56 -3.41 -3.32 -7.20
N ASP A 57 -3.94 -4.20 -8.04
CA ASP A 57 -5.37 -4.49 -8.08
C ASP A 57 -5.88 -5.23 -6.83
N GLN A 58 -5.09 -6.19 -6.34
CA GLN A 58 -5.37 -6.87 -5.07
C GLN A 58 -5.39 -5.90 -3.88
N LEU A 59 -4.47 -4.92 -3.86
CA LEU A 59 -4.45 -3.91 -2.80
C LEU A 59 -5.65 -2.97 -2.89
N ARG A 60 -6.02 -2.51 -4.10
CA ARG A 60 -7.24 -1.71 -4.31
C ARG A 60 -8.51 -2.48 -3.93
N SER A 61 -8.53 -3.78 -4.17
CA SER A 61 -9.63 -4.67 -3.79
C SER A 61 -9.77 -4.89 -2.28
N CYS A 62 -8.75 -4.54 -1.48
CA CYS A 62 -8.87 -4.56 -0.02
C CYS A 62 -9.81 -3.46 0.51
N GLY A 63 -10.16 -2.47 -0.31
CA GLY A 63 -11.02 -1.36 0.08
C GLY A 63 -10.29 -0.32 0.94
N GLY A 64 -11.05 0.65 1.41
CA GLY A 64 -10.60 1.58 2.45
C GLY A 64 -10.78 0.98 3.83
N ASP A 65 -10.12 1.60 4.81
CA ASP A 65 -10.19 1.19 6.21
C ASP A 65 -11.64 1.22 6.73
N PRO A 66 -12.23 0.08 7.11
CA PRO A 66 -13.60 0.03 7.61
C PRO A 66 -13.76 0.78 8.94
N GLU A 67 -12.71 0.89 9.75
CA GLU A 67 -12.75 1.64 11.01
C GLU A 67 -12.79 3.16 10.73
N GLN A 68 -12.14 3.61 9.66
CA GLN A 68 -12.15 5.01 9.23
C GLN A 68 -13.17 5.30 8.11
N ALA A 69 -14.17 4.43 7.94
CA ALA A 69 -15.25 4.63 6.96
C ALA A 69 -15.99 5.96 7.17
N HIS A 70 -16.05 6.45 8.43
CA HIS A 70 -16.64 7.75 8.75
C HIS A 70 -15.87 8.95 8.17
N GLN A 71 -14.61 8.77 7.74
CA GLN A 71 -13.77 9.80 7.10
C GLN A 71 -13.77 9.70 5.57
N ASN A 72 -14.63 8.87 4.97
CA ASN A 72 -14.58 8.52 3.55
C ASN A 72 -13.24 7.87 3.15
N ALA A 73 -12.71 6.98 4.01
CA ALA A 73 -11.51 6.22 3.71
C ALA A 73 -11.66 5.51 2.34
N LEU A 74 -10.80 5.89 1.40
CA LEU A 74 -10.76 5.32 0.06
C LEU A 74 -9.74 4.18 -0.01
N PRO A 75 -9.84 3.29 -1.01
CA PRO A 75 -8.83 2.27 -1.24
C PRO A 75 -7.42 2.86 -1.33
N LEU A 76 -6.45 2.12 -0.80
CA LEU A 76 -5.04 2.53 -0.77
C LEU A 76 -4.55 2.92 -2.17
N ARG A 77 -3.97 4.12 -2.29
CA ARG A 77 -3.53 4.65 -3.58
C ARG A 77 -2.18 4.05 -3.97
N VAL A 78 -2.16 3.37 -5.11
CA VAL A 78 -0.96 2.67 -5.64
C VAL A 78 -0.69 2.98 -7.10
N THR A 79 0.59 3.13 -7.45
CA THR A 79 1.04 3.32 -8.84
C THR A 79 2.11 2.31 -9.24
N THR A 80 2.12 1.93 -10.52
CA THR A 80 3.15 1.07 -11.11
C THR A 80 4.12 1.95 -11.90
N GLU A 81 5.22 2.35 -11.26
CA GLU A 81 6.28 3.12 -11.91
C GLU A 81 7.40 2.20 -12.42
N PRO A 82 7.97 2.45 -13.62
CA PRO A 82 9.17 1.75 -14.08
C PRO A 82 10.36 2.10 -13.19
N MET A 83 11.29 1.16 -13.04
CA MET A 83 12.51 1.41 -12.29
C MET A 83 13.40 2.40 -13.08
N PRO A 84 13.97 3.43 -12.44
CA PRO A 84 14.92 4.31 -13.11
C PRO A 84 16.12 3.50 -13.63
N ALA A 85 16.61 3.85 -14.82
CA ALA A 85 17.71 3.21 -15.51
C ALA A 85 19.08 3.46 -14.83
#